data_AF-A0A6G4LP14-F1
#
_entry.id   AF-A0A6G4LP14-F1
#
_cell.length_a   1.000
_cell.length_b   1.000
_cell.length_c   1.000
_cell.angle_alpha   90.00
_cell.angle_beta   90.00
_cell.angle_gamma   90.00
#
_symmetry.space_group_name_H-M   'P 1'
#
loop_
_entity.id
_entity.type
_entity.pdbx_description
1 polymer ?
#
loop_
_entity_poly.entity_id
_entity_poly.type
_entity_poly.pdbx_seq_one_letter_code
_entity_poly.pdbx_strand_id
1 'polypeptide(L)'
;YEIAVPRNLSERRAKQCSGRVGVETVITLSHNSRRIDADINLDNQADDHRIRVLIPTPFNTDVVLADTQFGSLTRPVKDCAMNVWQQEGWKEAPVPVWNMLNYAVLQEGRNGIAVFSEGLREFEVIGEENKTFAITLLRGVG
;
A
#
# COMPACT_ATOMS: atom_id res chain seq x y z
N TYR A 1 9.84 0.25 16.77
CA TYR A 1 10.31 -0.96 16.07
C TYR A 1 11.44 -0.55 15.13
N GLU A 2 12.38 -1.44 14.82
CA GLU A 2 13.47 -1.16 13.89
C GLU A 2 13.52 -2.25 12.82
N ILE A 3 13.66 -1.85 11.56
CA ILE A 3 13.73 -2.75 10.41
C ILE A 3 15.14 -2.70 9.84
N ALA A 4 15.84 -3.83 9.84
CA ALA A 4 17.09 -3.97 9.10
C ALA A 4 16.79 -4.08 7.60
N VAL A 5 17.37 -3.17 6.82
CA VAL A 5 17.17 -3.09 5.37
C VAL A 5 18.52 -2.94 4.66
N PRO A 6 18.63 -3.33 3.37
CA PRO A 6 19.79 -2.94 2.58
C PRO A 6 19.92 -1.43 2.52
N ARG A 7 21.14 -0.91 2.64
CA ARG A 7 21.36 0.54 2.59
C ARG A 7 21.09 1.13 1.20
N ASN A 8 21.34 0.36 0.14
CA ASN A 8 21.21 0.77 -1.26
C ASN A 8 21.10 -0.46 -2.18
N LEU A 9 20.98 -0.24 -3.49
CA LEU A 9 20.90 -1.32 -4.49
C LEU A 9 22.09 -2.28 -4.50
N SER A 10 23.32 -1.80 -4.26
CA SER A 10 24.52 -2.65 -4.25
C SER A 10 24.47 -3.65 -3.09
N GLU A 11 24.15 -3.17 -1.89
CA GLU A 11 23.96 -4.05 -0.72
C GLU A 11 22.76 -4.98 -0.88
N ARG A 12 21.67 -4.50 -1.50
CA ARG A 12 20.49 -5.32 -1.81
C ARG A 12 20.87 -6.49 -2.71
N ARG A 13 21.71 -6.27 -3.73
CA ARG A 13 22.23 -7.33 -4.61
C ARG A 13 23.12 -8.31 -3.83
N ALA A 14 23.90 -7.81 -2.88
CA ALA A 14 24.73 -8.62 -1.99
C ALA A 14 23.95 -9.30 -0.84
N LYS A 15 22.63 -9.05 -0.71
CA LYS A 15 21.77 -9.49 0.41
C LYS A 15 22.28 -9.05 1.79
N GLN A 16 22.90 -7.87 1.84
CA GLN A 16 23.36 -7.24 3.07
C GLN A 16 22.32 -6.23 3.54
N CYS A 17 22.04 -6.21 4.85
CA CYS A 17 21.07 -5.30 5.47
C CYS A 17 21.78 -4.41 6.49
N SER A 18 22.71 -3.55 6.03
CA SER A 18 23.44 -2.65 6.94
C SER A 18 22.70 -1.36 7.27
N GLY A 19 21.65 -1.04 6.51
CA GLY A 19 20.77 0.09 6.74
C GLY A 19 19.66 -0.23 7.74
N ARG A 20 19.00 0.81 8.22
CA ARG A 20 17.89 0.69 9.16
C ARG A 20 16.77 1.67 8.86
N VAL A 21 15.56 1.27 9.23
CA VAL A 21 14.42 2.16 9.33
C VAL A 21 13.84 2.06 10.73
N GLY A 22 13.89 3.17 11.48
CA GLY A 22 13.16 3.30 12.73
C GLY A 22 11.68 3.54 12.43
N VAL A 23 10.80 2.80 13.09
CA VAL A 23 9.34 2.92 12.95
C VAL A 23 8.73 3.13 14.31
N GLU A 24 8.08 4.27 14.50
CA GLU A 24 7.21 4.54 15.63
C GLU A 24 5.77 4.60 15.12
N THR A 25 4.85 3.95 15.83
CA THR A 25 3.44 3.94 15.47
C THR A 25 2.61 4.20 16.71
N VAL A 26 1.83 5.27 16.66
CA VAL A 26 0.88 5.63 17.71
C VAL A 26 -0.52 5.25 17.21
N ILE A 27 -1.18 4.35 17.92
CA ILE A 27 -2.55 3.93 17.62
C ILE A 27 -3.50 4.55 18.65
N THR A 28 -4.47 5.31 18.17
CA THR A 28 -5.45 5.98 19.02
C THR A 28 -6.84 5.37 18.83
N LEU A 29 -7.44 4.92 19.94
CA LEU A 29 -8.81 4.43 20.02
C LEU A 29 -9.65 5.42 20.81
N SER A 30 -10.46 6.22 20.10
CA SER A 30 -11.31 7.23 20.73
C SER A 30 -12.64 6.63 21.19
N HIS A 31 -13.08 7.01 22.39
CA HIS A 31 -14.39 6.61 22.91
C HIS A 31 -15.51 7.06 21.94
N ASN A 32 -16.48 6.17 21.68
CA ASN A 32 -17.57 6.38 20.72
C ASN A 32 -17.15 6.63 19.26
N SER A 33 -15.89 6.39 18.89
CA SER A 33 -15.45 6.40 17.49
C SER A 33 -15.35 4.98 16.94
N ARG A 34 -15.80 4.78 15.71
CA ARG A 34 -15.55 3.53 14.96
C ARG A 34 -14.24 3.57 14.16
N ARG A 35 -13.57 4.72 14.12
CA ARG A 35 -12.30 4.93 13.42
C ARG A 35 -11.14 4.67 14.36
N ILE A 36 -10.11 4.02 13.82
CA ILE A 36 -8.80 3.86 14.46
C ILE A 36 -7.87 4.84 13.78
N ASP A 37 -7.23 5.70 14.57
CA ASP A 37 -6.22 6.64 14.07
C ASP A 37 -4.82 6.04 14.26
N ALA A 38 -3.98 6.18 13.24
CA ALA A 38 -2.63 5.64 13.21
C ALA A 38 -1.65 6.70 12.70
N ASP A 39 -0.80 7.19 13.60
CA ASP A 39 0.31 8.09 13.27
C ASP A 39 1.59 7.27 13.18
N ILE A 40 2.21 7.25 11.99
CA ILE A 40 3.41 6.46 11.71
C ILE A 40 4.57 7.39 11.39
N ASN A 41 5.58 7.41 12.27
CA ASN A 41 6.82 8.14 12.07
C ASN A 41 7.92 7.19 11.61
N LEU A 42 8.61 7.57 10.53
CA LEU A 42 9.69 6.79 9.93
C LEU A 42 11.01 7.57 10.03
N ASP A 43 12.01 6.99 10.67
CA ASP A 43 13.41 7.43 10.60
C ASP A 43 14.15 6.56 9.57
N ASN A 44 14.18 7.02 8.32
CA ASN A 44 14.76 6.29 7.20
C ASN A 44 16.26 6.61 7.01
N GLN A 45 17.11 5.59 7.07
CA GLN A 45 18.56 5.68 6.87
C GLN A 45 19.06 4.84 5.69
N ALA A 46 18.19 4.53 4.74
CA ALA A 46 18.48 3.73 3.55
C ALA A 46 17.83 4.30 2.28
N ASP A 47 18.34 3.86 1.13
CA ASP A 47 17.91 4.28 -0.20
C ASP A 47 17.20 3.13 -0.94
N ASP A 48 16.63 3.42 -2.11
CA ASP A 48 16.10 2.44 -3.08
C ASP A 48 15.14 1.36 -2.55
N HIS A 49 14.22 1.76 -1.66
CA HIS A 49 13.24 0.86 -1.11
C HIS A 49 11.85 1.49 -0.94
N ARG A 50 10.85 0.62 -0.78
CA ARG A 50 9.44 0.97 -0.61
C ARG A 50 8.94 0.42 0.71
N ILE A 51 8.47 1.31 1.58
CA ILE A 51 7.89 0.97 2.88
C ILE A 51 6.38 1.07 2.79
N ARG A 52 5.68 0.05 3.28
CA ARG A 52 4.22 -0.03 3.26
C ARG A 52 3.69 -0.50 4.60
N VAL A 53 2.51 -0.01 4.97
CA VAL A 53 1.70 -0.62 6.03
C VAL A 53 0.75 -1.62 5.38
N LEU A 54 0.65 -2.80 5.99
CA LEU A 54 -0.21 -3.88 5.52
C LEU A 54 -1.35 -4.07 6.51
N ILE A 55 -2.58 -3.97 6.01
CA ILE A 55 -3.80 -4.13 6.81
C ILE A 55 -4.52 -5.38 6.30
N PRO A 56 -4.43 -6.52 6.99
CA PRO A 56 -5.15 -7.73 6.61
C PRO A 56 -6.67 -7.50 6.68
N THR A 57 -7.40 -7.98 5.67
CA THR A 57 -8.85 -7.96 5.63
C THR A 57 -9.42 -9.36 5.83
N PRO A 58 -10.50 -9.54 6.61
CA PRO A 58 -11.11 -10.84 6.83
C PRO A 58 -12.03 -11.29 5.68
N PHE A 59 -12.08 -10.51 4.59
CA PHE A 59 -12.93 -10.70 3.43
C PHE A 59 -12.16 -10.42 2.14
N ASN A 60 -12.74 -10.84 1.02
CA ASN A 60 -12.17 -10.68 -0.31
C ASN A 60 -12.98 -9.63 -1.05
N THR A 61 -12.34 -8.97 -2.00
CA THR A 61 -13.08 -8.12 -2.94
C THR A 61 -12.39 -8.10 -4.28
N ASP A 62 -13.20 -8.02 -5.33
CA ASP A 62 -12.73 -7.89 -6.70
C ASP A 62 -12.59 -6.43 -7.11
N VAL A 63 -13.07 -5.51 -6.29
CA VAL A 63 -13.07 -4.08 -6.59
C VAL A 63 -12.66 -3.22 -5.40
N VAL A 64 -12.04 -2.09 -5.70
CA VAL A 64 -11.69 -1.05 -4.74
C VAL A 64 -12.30 0.27 -5.18
N LEU A 65 -12.91 0.99 -4.24
CA LEU A 65 -13.35 2.36 -4.45
C LEU A 65 -12.23 3.29 -3.98
N ALA A 66 -11.79 4.22 -4.82
CA ALA A 66 -10.83 5.25 -4.43
C ALA A 66 -11.33 6.61 -4.85
N ASP A 67 -10.99 7.64 -4.08
CA ASP A 67 -11.36 8.99 -4.43
C ASP A 67 -10.49 9.57 -5.54
N THR A 68 -11.11 10.43 -6.33
CA THR A 68 -10.49 11.18 -7.42
C THR A 68 -10.89 12.65 -7.29
N GLN A 69 -10.34 13.50 -8.15
CA GLN A 69 -10.79 14.89 -8.19
C GLN A 69 -12.30 14.91 -8.51
N PHE A 70 -13.07 15.60 -7.66
CA PHE A 70 -14.52 15.75 -7.78
C PHE A 70 -15.37 14.46 -7.72
N GLY A 71 -14.84 13.35 -7.19
CA GLY A 71 -15.66 12.14 -7.08
C GLY A 71 -14.92 10.91 -6.56
N SER A 72 -15.45 9.74 -6.92
CA SER A 72 -14.83 8.45 -6.61
C SER A 72 -14.96 7.52 -7.81
N LEU A 73 -13.98 6.64 -7.96
CA LEU A 73 -13.90 5.66 -9.02
C LEU A 73 -13.74 4.27 -8.42
N THR A 74 -14.45 3.29 -8.99
CA THR A 74 -14.26 1.88 -8.69
C THR A 74 -13.26 1.27 -9.68
N ARG A 75 -12.29 0.52 -9.17
CA ARG A 75 -11.28 -0.19 -9.96
C ARG A 75 -11.24 -1.66 -9.60
N PRO A 76 -10.88 -2.55 -10.55
CA PRO A 76 -10.66 -3.95 -10.20
C PRO A 76 -9.42 -4.08 -9.30
N VAL A 77 -9.47 -5.00 -8.35
CA VAL A 77 -8.31 -5.34 -7.52
C VAL A 77 -7.22 -6.00 -8.36
N LYS A 78 -7.60 -6.87 -9.30
CA LYS A 78 -6.70 -7.48 -10.28
C LYS A 78 -6.96 -6.88 -11.66
N ASP A 79 -5.94 -6.26 -12.23
CA ASP A 79 -6.01 -5.79 -13.61
C ASP A 79 -5.88 -6.96 -14.59
N CYS A 80 -6.89 -7.15 -15.44
CA CYS A 80 -6.89 -8.19 -16.46
C CYS A 80 -5.79 -7.99 -17.52
N ALA A 81 -5.30 -6.75 -17.70
CA ALA A 81 -4.18 -6.44 -18.57
C ALA A 81 -2.92 -7.22 -18.19
N MET A 82 -2.75 -7.57 -16.91
CA MET A 82 -1.62 -8.38 -16.43
C MET A 82 -1.55 -9.76 -17.10
N ASN A 83 -2.66 -10.30 -17.59
CA ASN A 83 -2.69 -11.60 -18.24
C ASN A 83 -2.31 -11.54 -19.73
N VAL A 84 -2.43 -10.37 -20.36
CA VAL A 84 -2.34 -10.24 -21.83
C VAL A 84 -1.19 -9.34 -22.30
N TRP A 85 -0.61 -8.51 -21.42
CA TRP A 85 0.37 -7.48 -21.81
C TRP A 85 1.57 -8.02 -22.62
N GLN A 86 2.07 -9.23 -22.30
CA GLN A 86 3.16 -9.85 -23.06
C GLN A 86 2.72 -10.29 -24.47
N GLN A 87 1.53 -10.88 -24.57
CA GLN A 87 0.98 -11.36 -25.84
C GLN A 87 0.64 -10.19 -26.76
N GLU A 88 0.18 -9.09 -26.19
CA GLU A 88 -0.11 -7.85 -26.90
C GLU A 88 1.13 -6.97 -27.16
N GLY A 89 2.33 -7.41 -26.73
CA GLY A 89 3.58 -6.73 -27.04
C GLY A 89 3.77 -5.38 -26.33
N TRP A 90 3.17 -5.20 -25.15
CA TRP A 90 3.34 -3.98 -24.36
C TRP A 90 4.79 -3.84 -23.92
N LYS A 91 5.32 -2.60 -23.94
CA LYS A 91 6.72 -2.33 -23.56
C LYS A 91 6.96 -2.52 -22.06
N GLU A 92 5.93 -2.32 -21.24
CA GLU A 92 5.99 -2.38 -19.78
C GLU A 92 4.82 -3.20 -19.25
N ALA A 93 5.07 -3.96 -18.19
CA ALA A 93 4.03 -4.68 -17.48
C ALA A 93 3.11 -3.67 -16.77
N PRO A 94 1.79 -3.90 -16.74
CA PRO A 94 0.89 -3.12 -15.89
C PRO A 94 1.37 -3.17 -14.45
N VAL A 95 1.31 -2.03 -13.74
CA VAL A 95 1.66 -1.99 -12.32
C VAL A 95 0.34 -2.00 -11.54
N PRO A 96 0.07 -3.01 -10.69
CA PRO A 96 -1.21 -3.12 -9.97
C PRO A 96 -1.32 -2.14 -8.79
N VAL A 97 -0.73 -0.94 -8.90
CA VAL A 97 -0.80 0.10 -7.88
C VAL A 97 -1.82 1.15 -8.29
N TRP A 98 -2.69 1.52 -7.37
CA TRP A 98 -3.75 2.48 -7.59
C TRP A 98 -3.50 3.78 -6.83
N ASN A 99 -4.03 4.87 -7.37
CA ASN A 99 -3.98 6.17 -6.71
C ASN A 99 -5.25 6.46 -5.90
N MET A 100 -5.07 7.15 -4.78
CA MET A 100 -6.13 7.80 -4.00
C MET A 100 -5.72 9.23 -3.67
N LEU A 101 -6.69 10.11 -3.40
CA LEU A 101 -6.41 11.45 -2.91
C LEU A 101 -6.44 11.53 -1.39
N ASN A 102 -7.51 11.01 -0.79
CA ASN A 102 -7.77 11.06 0.65
C ASN A 102 -8.21 9.71 1.20
N TYR A 103 -8.88 8.87 0.39
CA TYR A 103 -9.39 7.59 0.87
C TYR A 103 -9.49 6.50 -0.18
N ALA A 104 -9.41 5.26 0.29
CA ALA A 104 -9.77 4.08 -0.48
C ALA A 104 -10.52 3.06 0.39
N VAL A 105 -11.47 2.36 -0.22
CA VAL A 105 -12.46 1.52 0.47
C VAL A 105 -12.54 0.16 -0.19
N LEU A 106 -12.46 -0.88 0.64
CA LEU A 106 -12.77 -2.26 0.27
C LEU A 106 -14.08 -2.67 0.95
N GLN A 107 -14.98 -3.27 0.19
CA GLN A 107 -16.28 -3.71 0.70
C GLN A 107 -16.65 -5.07 0.12
N GLU A 108 -17.20 -5.93 0.98
CA GLU A 108 -17.82 -7.20 0.63
C GLU A 108 -19.16 -7.31 1.38
N GLY A 109 -20.26 -7.08 0.68
CA GLY A 109 -21.61 -7.08 1.27
C GLY A 109 -21.75 -6.05 2.40
N ARG A 110 -21.89 -6.54 3.64
CA ARG A 110 -22.00 -5.72 4.87
C ARG A 110 -20.67 -5.43 5.55
N ASN A 111 -19.59 -6.11 5.15
CA ASN A 111 -18.26 -5.90 5.68
C ASN A 111 -17.52 -4.89 4.83
N GLY A 112 -16.72 -4.03 5.46
CA GLY A 112 -15.91 -3.07 4.72
C GLY A 112 -14.85 -2.45 5.60
N ILE A 113 -13.79 -1.99 4.95
CA ILE A 113 -12.73 -1.19 5.55
C ILE A 113 -12.49 0.02 4.66
N ALA A 114 -12.42 1.20 5.27
CA ALA A 114 -12.03 2.43 4.61
C ALA A 114 -10.73 2.91 5.24
N VAL A 115 -9.75 3.20 4.41
CA VAL A 115 -8.49 3.82 4.81
C VAL A 115 -8.55 5.27 4.38
N PHE A 116 -8.28 6.16 5.33
CA PHE A 116 -8.11 7.59 5.09
C PHE A 116 -6.65 7.94 5.33
N SER A 117 -6.08 8.79 4.50
CA SER A 117 -4.69 9.22 4.64
C SER A 117 -4.53 10.71 4.40
N GLU A 118 -3.64 11.32 5.15
CA GLU A 118 -3.20 12.70 4.91
C GLU A 118 -2.00 12.69 3.97
N GLY A 119 -2.26 12.76 2.66
CA GLY A 119 -1.22 12.94 1.65
C GLY A 119 -0.59 11.67 1.08
N LEU A 120 -0.90 10.48 1.59
CA LEU A 120 -0.51 9.23 0.93
C LEU A 120 -1.34 9.03 -0.34
N ARG A 121 -0.68 8.66 -1.43
CA ARG A 121 -1.30 8.62 -2.77
C ARG A 121 -1.31 7.25 -3.41
N GLU A 122 -0.64 6.26 -2.84
CA GLU A 122 -0.53 4.94 -3.45
C GLU A 122 -1.02 3.85 -2.50
N PHE A 123 -1.82 2.96 -3.05
CA PHE A 123 -2.20 1.72 -2.40
C PHE A 123 -2.23 0.56 -3.39
N GLU A 124 -2.29 -0.65 -2.85
CA GLU A 124 -2.42 -1.90 -3.58
C GLU A 124 -3.21 -2.89 -2.71
N VAL A 125 -3.96 -3.80 -3.34
CA VAL A 125 -4.55 -4.94 -2.62
C VAL A 125 -3.77 -6.19 -3.01
N ILE A 126 -3.12 -6.82 -2.03
CA ILE A 126 -2.19 -7.94 -2.21
C ILE A 126 -2.58 -9.13 -1.32
N GLY A 127 -1.74 -10.16 -1.34
CA GLY A 127 -1.86 -11.34 -0.47
C GLY A 127 -2.59 -12.49 -1.15
N GLU A 128 -2.59 -13.65 -0.49
CA GLU A 128 -3.40 -14.78 -0.93
C GLU A 128 -4.86 -14.36 -0.97
N GLU A 129 -5.51 -14.62 -2.11
CA GLU A 129 -6.90 -14.26 -2.38
C GLU A 129 -7.24 -12.76 -2.23
N ASN A 130 -6.25 -11.85 -2.32
CA ASN A 130 -6.44 -10.40 -2.21
C ASN A 130 -6.92 -9.91 -0.83
N LYS A 131 -6.44 -10.54 0.25
CA LYS A 131 -6.86 -10.27 1.64
C LYS A 131 -5.98 -9.26 2.39
N THR A 132 -5.22 -8.41 1.70
CA THR A 132 -4.34 -7.45 2.38
C THR A 132 -4.36 -6.11 1.68
N PHE A 133 -4.79 -5.09 2.40
CA PHE A 133 -4.76 -3.72 1.94
C PHE A 133 -3.39 -3.10 2.27
N ALA A 134 -2.58 -2.85 1.25
CA ALA A 134 -1.24 -2.29 1.38
C ALA A 134 -1.24 -0.80 1.02
N ILE A 135 -0.82 0.06 1.95
CA ILE A 135 -0.69 1.50 1.72
C ILE A 135 0.80 1.86 1.71
N THR A 136 1.25 2.55 0.67
CA THR A 136 2.65 2.97 0.58
C THR A 136 2.89 4.21 1.42
N LEU A 137 3.79 4.08 2.41
CA LEU A 137 4.19 5.16 3.32
C LEU A 137 5.38 5.96 2.77
N LEU A 138 6.35 5.26 2.19
CA LEU A 138 7.58 5.86 1.65
C LEU A 138 8.05 5.08 0.43
N ARG A 139 8.58 5.81 -0.56
CA ARG A 139 9.35 5.23 -1.66
C ARG A 139 10.57 6.10 -1.93
N GLY A 140 11.75 5.56 -1.64
CA GLY A 140 13.03 6.14 -2.04
C GLY A 140 13.48 5.53 -3.37
N VAL A 141 13.93 6.37 -4.30
CA VAL A 141 14.55 5.99 -5.57
C VAL A 141 15.68 6.97 -5.87
N GLY A 142 16.79 6.49 -6.43
CA GLY A 142 17.93 7.31 -6.87
C GLY A 142 19.22 6.94 -6.15
#